data_AF-A0AAN8GAV7-F1
#
_entry.id   AF-A0AAN8GAV7-F1
#
_cell.length_a   1.000
_cell.length_b   1.000
_cell.length_c   1.000
_cell.angle_alpha   90.00
_cell.angle_beta   90.00
_cell.angle_gamma   90.00
#
_symmetry.space_group_name_H-M   'P 1'
#
loop_
_entity.id
_entity.type
_entity.pdbx_description
1 polymer ?
#
loop_
_entity_poly.entity_id
_entity_poly.type
_entity_poly.pdbx_seq_one_letter_code
_entity_poly.pdbx_strand_id
1 'polypeptide(L)' 'VMFRGTVRYCSLNVHQYKEQGRHDDLYGALFSMIECLTATLPWKGMIRKEAGRVKENTTDTALCK' A
#
# COMPACT_ATOMS: atom_id res chain seq x y z
N VAL A 1 9.58 5.01 -16.13
CA VAL A 1 9.24 3.57 -16.11
C VAL A 1 7.75 3.42 -15.89
N MET A 2 7.08 2.56 -16.66
CA MET A 2 5.66 2.23 -16.45
C MET A 2 5.50 1.51 -15.11
N PHE A 3 4.54 1.93 -14.28
CA PHE A 3 4.26 1.26 -13.00
C PHE A 3 3.84 -0.19 -13.24
N ARG A 4 4.44 -1.11 -12.50
CA ARG A 4 4.06 -2.53 -12.48
C ARG A 4 3.67 -2.89 -11.06
N GLY A 5 2.63 -3.71 -10.93
CA GLY A 5 2.11 -4.17 -9.64
C GLY A 5 0.72 -3.64 -9.30
N THR A 6 0.25 -3.98 -8.09
CA THR A 6 -1.10 -3.64 -7.62
C THR A 6 -1.02 -2.46 -6.67
N VAL A 7 -1.62 -1.32 -7.06
CA VAL A 7 -1.63 -0.06 -6.28
C VAL A 7 -2.02 -0.27 -4.81
N ARG A 8 -2.95 -1.19 -4.57
CA ARG A 8 -3.46 -1.52 -3.23
C ARG A 8 -2.39 -2.10 -2.32
N TYR A 9 -1.56 -3.01 -2.80
CA TYR A 9 -0.61 -3.77 -1.98
C TYR A 9 0.85 -3.33 -2.12
N CYS A 10 1.20 -2.51 -3.12
CA CYS A 10 2.57 -2.04 -3.23
C CYS A 10 2.97 -1.14 -2.05
N SER A 11 4.23 -1.21 -1.62
CA SER A 11 4.76 -0.34 -0.57
C SER A 11 4.77 1.15 -0.99
N LEU A 12 5.06 2.03 -0.04
CA LEU A 12 5.25 3.46 -0.31
C LEU A 12 6.47 3.72 -1.22
N ASN A 13 7.50 2.87 -1.16
CA ASN A 13 8.69 2.97 -2.01
C ASN A 13 8.34 2.90 -3.50
N VAL A 14 7.40 2.02 -3.88
CA VAL A 14 6.96 1.88 -5.27
C VAL A 14 6.21 3.13 -5.75
N HIS A 15 5.50 3.82 -4.85
CA HIS A 15 4.88 5.12 -5.15
C HIS A 15 5.93 6.21 -5.36
N GLN A 16 7.03 6.15 -4.61
CA GLN A 16 8.16 7.08 -4.67
C GLN A 16 9.21 6.74 -5.76
N TYR A 17 8.95 5.73 -6.60
CA TYR A 17 9.87 5.25 -7.65
C TYR A 17 11.25 4.82 -7.12
N LYS A 18 11.31 4.37 -5.87
CA LYS A 18 12.52 3.76 -5.31
C LYS A 18 12.70 2.34 -5.84
N GLU A 19 13.94 1.86 -5.79
CA GLU A 19 14.25 0.47 -6.14
C GLU A 19 13.48 -0.49 -5.22
N GLN A 20 12.86 -1.50 -5.83
CA GLN A 20 12.08 -2.50 -5.11
C GLN A 20 13.03 -3.55 -4.53
N GLY A 21 12.86 -3.85 -3.26
CA GLY A 21 13.58 -4.92 -2.57
C GLY A 21 12.64 -5.88 -1.86
N ARG A 22 13.20 -6.90 -1.23
CA ARG A 22 12.45 -7.95 -0.51
C ARG A 22 11.57 -7.41 0.62
N HIS A 23 11.90 -6.24 1.17
CA HIS A 23 11.08 -5.56 2.18
C HIS A 23 9.74 -5.09 1.62
N ASP A 24 9.66 -4.79 0.32
CA ASP A 24 8.41 -4.36 -0.32
C ASP A 24 7.40 -5.50 -0.44
N ASP A 25 7.89 -6.75 -0.56
CA ASP A 25 7.04 -7.95 -0.51
C ASP A 25 6.40 -8.13 0.88
N LEU A 26 7.13 -7.81 1.96
CA LEU A 26 6.60 -7.85 3.33
C LEU A 26 5.47 -6.81 3.52
N TYR A 27 5.62 -5.62 2.95
CA TYR A 27 4.53 -4.63 2.94
C TYR A 27 3.30 -5.12 2.18
N GLY A 28 3.50 -5.77 1.03
CA GLY A 28 2.41 -6.37 0.26
C GLY A 28 1.67 -7.45 1.03
N ALA A 29 2.41 -8.33 1.71
CA ALA A 29 1.83 -9.36 2.58
C ALA A 29 1.07 -8.73 3.76
N LEU A 30 1.65 -7.73 4.42
CA LEU A 30 1.02 -7.03 5.54
C LEU A 30 -0.31 -6.39 5.13
N PHE A 31 -0.34 -5.62 4.04
CA PHE A 31 -1.58 -5.01 3.56
C PHE A 31 -2.63 -6.05 3.16
N SER A 32 -2.21 -7.20 2.61
CA SER A 32 -3.12 -8.30 2.30
C SER A 32 -3.71 -8.94 3.56
N MET A 33 -2.91 -9.13 4.61
CA MET A 33 -3.39 -9.63 5.90
C MET A 33 -4.35 -8.65 6.57
N ILE A 34 -4.03 -7.34 6.55
CA ILE A 34 -4.91 -6.31 7.11
C ILE A 34 -6.24 -6.29 6.37
N GLU A 35 -6.24 -6.26 5.04
CA GLU A 35 -7.49 -6.31 4.27
C GLU A 35 -8.30 -7.59 4.54
N CYS A 36 -7.64 -8.72 4.79
CA CYS A 36 -8.30 -9.96 5.18
C CYS A 36 -9.03 -9.83 6.54
N LEU A 37 -8.43 -9.12 7.50
CA LEU A 37 -8.97 -8.94 8.85
C LEU A 37 -10.03 -7.83 8.95
N THR A 38 -9.84 -6.72 8.23
CA THR A 38 -10.70 -5.53 8.30
C THR A 38 -11.65 -5.38 7.11
N ALA A 39 -11.59 -6.31 6.14
CA ALA A 39 -12.32 -6.32 4.87
C ALA A 39 -12.01 -5.13 3.91
N THR A 40 -11.16 -4.18 4.31
CA THR A 40 -10.86 -3.00 3.50
C THR A 40 -9.49 -2.40 3.80
N LEU A 41 -9.03 -1.55 2.88
CA LEU A 41 -7.90 -0.66 3.11
C LEU A 41 -8.35 0.79 2.86
N PRO A 42 -7.80 1.78 3.58
CA PRO A 42 -8.21 3.18 3.44
C PRO A 42 -8.10 3.73 2.01
N TRP A 43 -7.20 3.16 1.21
CA TRP A 43 -6.96 3.54 -0.20
C TRP A 43 -7.62 2.60 -1.21
N LYS A 44 -8.62 1.81 -0.81
CA LYS A 44 -9.35 0.92 -1.73
C LYS A 44 -10.04 1.71 -2.83
N GLY A 45 -9.75 1.37 -4.09
CA GLY A 45 -10.36 2.01 -5.27
C GLY A 45 -9.74 3.33 -5.69
N MET A 46 -8.74 3.83 -4.96
CA MET A 46 -8.04 5.07 -5.31
C MET A 46 -7.03 4.86 -6.44
N ILE A 47 -6.83 5.90 -7.25
CA ILE A 47 -5.76 5.91 -8.26
C ILE A 47 -4.40 6.02 -7.58
N ARG A 48 -3.32 5.62 -8.27
CA ARG A 48 -1.96 5.51 -7.71
C ARG A 48 -1.52 6.73 -6.89
N LYS A 49 -1.70 7.94 -7.43
CA LYS A 49 -1.26 9.19 -6.77
C LYS A 49 -2.00 9.44 -5.45
N GLU A 50 -3.31 9.20 -5.44
CA GLU A 50 -4.15 9.34 -4.25
C GLU A 50 -3.84 8.25 -3.23
N ALA A 51 -3.74 7.01 -3.67
CA ALA A 51 -3.39 5.88 -2.82
C ALA A 51 -2.02 6.08 -2.13
N GLY A 52 -1.02 6.58 -2.86
CA GLY A 52 0.28 6.92 -2.29
C GLY A 52 0.19 7.98 -1.19
N ARG A 53 -0.58 9.06 -1.42
CA ARG A 53 -0.80 10.11 -0.42
C ARG A 53 -1.53 9.58 0.81
N VAL A 54 -2.57 8.77 0.64
CA VAL A 54 -3.30 8.19 1.77
C VAL A 54 -2.42 7.22 2.54
N LYS A 55 -1.63 6.37 1.87
CA LYS A 55 -0.64 5.48 2.51
C LYS A 55 0.36 6.23 3.39
N GLU A 56 0.86 7.37 2.92
CA GLU A 56 1.81 8.21 3.66
C GLU A 56 1.19 8.86 4.91
N ASN A 57 -0.10 9.18 4.87
CA ASN A 57 -0.80 9.87 5.96
C ASN A 57 -1.61 8.92 6.88
N THR A 58 -1.69 7.63 6.54
CA THR A 58 -2.42 6.65 7.35
C THR A 58 -1.55 6.21 8.52
N THR A 59 -2.05 6.38 9.75
CA THR A 59 -1.39 5.87 10.95
C THR A 59 -1.68 4.39 11.15
N ASP A 60 -0.81 3.69 11.88
CA ASP A 60 -0.98 2.25 12.15
C ASP A 60 -2.32 1.94 12.85
N THR A 61 -2.74 2.81 13.77
CA THR A 61 -4.04 2.68 14.44
C THR A 61 -5.20 2.88 13.46
N ALA A 62 -5.07 3.74 12.45
CA ALA A 62 -6.12 3.90 11.44
C ALA A 62 -6.15 2.75 10.44
N LEU A 63 -5.01 2.10 10.22
CA LEU A 63 -4.87 0.99 9.29
C LEU A 63 -5.47 -0.32 9.83
N CYS A 64 -5.38 -0.55 11.14
CA CYS A 64 -5.84 -1.76 11.82
C CYS A 64 -7.22 -1.63 12.49
N LYS A 65 -8.00 -0.60 12.15
CA LYS A 65 -9.41 -0.46 12.57
C LYS A 65 -10.32 -1.28 11.67
#